data_AF-A0A6B8KD15-F1
#
_entry.id   AF-A0A6B8KD15-F1
#
_cell.length_a   1.000
_cell.length_b   1.000
_cell.length_c   1.000
_cell.angle_alpha   90.00
_cell.angle_beta   90.00
_cell.angle_gamma   90.00
#
_symmetry.space_group_name_H-M   'P 1'
#
loop_
_entity.id
_entity.type
_entity.pdbx_description
1 polymer ?
#
loop_
_entity_poly.entity_id
_entity_poly.type
_entity_poly.pdbx_seq_one_letter_code
_entity_poly.pdbx_strand_id
1 'polypeptide(L)'
;MSDNFPILRSVIYVPGTDPQKIEKALTSQADGVILDLEDSTSPHNKVRARGHIMEAIKRGSFGYRTVIVRCNALSTEWGPEDLGSRPIKCLA
;
A
#
# COMPACT_ATOMS: atom_id res chain seq x y z
N MET A 1 -17.18 -15.38 -12.00
CA MET A 1 -16.25 -15.21 -10.86
C MET A 1 -16.98 -14.37 -9.84
N SER A 2 -17.46 -14.96 -8.75
CA SER A 2 -17.98 -14.18 -7.64
C SER A 2 -16.78 -13.69 -6.85
N ASP A 3 -16.29 -12.49 -7.18
CA ASP A 3 -15.24 -11.83 -6.42
C ASP A 3 -15.81 -11.45 -5.04
N ASN A 4 -15.76 -12.39 -4.10
CA ASN A 4 -16.17 -12.13 -2.73
C ASN A 4 -15.05 -11.34 -2.04
N PHE A 5 -15.05 -10.02 -2.26
CA PHE A 5 -14.16 -9.12 -1.54
C PHE A 5 -14.54 -9.14 -0.05
N PRO A 6 -13.56 -9.26 0.87
CA PRO A 6 -13.84 -9.14 2.29
C PRO A 6 -14.43 -7.76 2.56
N ILE A 7 -15.44 -7.71 3.44
CA ILE A 7 -16.03 -6.44 3.87
C ILE A 7 -14.99 -5.72 4.73
N LEU A 8 -14.54 -4.54 4.27
CA LEU A 8 -13.62 -3.67 5.00
C LEU A 8 -14.43 -2.61 5.74
N ARG A 9 -14.71 -2.80 7.02
CA ARG A 9 -15.45 -1.82 7.85
C ARG A 9 -14.54 -0.66 8.28
N SER A 10 -13.24 -0.93 8.35
CA SER A 10 -12.21 0.05 8.69
C SER A 10 -10.95 -0.17 7.87
N VAL A 11 -10.37 0.94 7.41
CA VAL A 11 -9.11 0.97 6.66
C VAL A 11 -8.28 2.13 7.19
N ILE A 12 -6.98 1.89 7.39
CA ILE A 12 -6.04 2.91 7.82
C ILE A 12 -5.14 3.35 6.68
N TYR A 13 -5.04 4.66 6.46
CA TYR A 13 -4.08 5.26 5.54
C TYR A 13 -2.71 5.38 6.19
N VAL A 14 -1.67 4.96 5.47
CA VAL A 14 -0.31 4.95 5.94
C VAL A 14 0.62 5.48 4.84
N PRO A 15 1.41 6.54 5.10
CA PRO A 15 2.36 7.03 4.12
C PRO A 15 3.46 6.00 3.86
N GLY A 16 3.74 5.71 2.59
CA GLY A 16 4.80 4.76 2.19
C GLY A 16 6.22 5.20 2.61
N THR A 17 6.40 6.47 2.95
CA THR A 17 7.69 7.05 3.36
C THR A 17 8.10 6.70 4.80
N ASP A 18 7.17 6.21 5.62
CA ASP A 18 7.39 5.99 7.06
C ASP A 18 7.30 4.49 7.43
N PRO A 19 8.42 3.74 7.40
CA PRO A 19 8.42 2.30 7.64
C PRO A 19 7.94 1.93 9.05
N GLN A 20 8.14 2.80 10.06
CA GLN A 20 7.65 2.56 11.42
C GLN A 20 6.13 2.60 11.47
N LYS A 21 5.50 3.55 10.75
CA LYS A 21 4.03 3.60 10.64
C LYS A 21 3.49 2.41 9.85
N ILE A 22 4.19 1.95 8.82
CA ILE A 22 3.81 0.73 8.09
C ILE A 22 3.79 -0.45 9.07
N GLU A 23 4.90 -0.72 9.76
CA GLU A 23 4.99 -1.81 10.74
C GLU A 23 3.90 -1.72 11.82
N LYS A 24 3.66 -0.52 12.35
CA LYS A 24 2.59 -0.30 13.34
C LYS A 24 1.20 -0.58 12.77
N ALA A 25 0.91 -0.15 11.55
CA ALA A 25 -0.38 -0.39 10.90
C ALA A 25 -0.66 -1.88 10.70
N LEU A 26 0.38 -2.69 10.47
CA LEU A 26 0.25 -4.15 10.36
C LEU A 26 -0.16 -4.83 11.68
N THR A 27 -0.06 -4.13 12.80
CA THR A 27 -0.52 -4.61 14.12
C THR A 27 -1.89 -4.06 14.53
N SER A 28 -2.47 -3.14 13.76
CA SER A 28 -3.75 -2.48 14.08
C SER A 28 -4.97 -3.42 14.02
N GLN A 29 -6.11 -3.06 14.57
CA GLN A 29 -7.35 -3.86 14.43
C GLN A 29 -8.17 -3.52 13.16
N ALA A 30 -7.61 -2.73 12.23
CA ALA A 30 -8.30 -2.38 11.00
C ALA A 30 -8.45 -3.60 10.09
N ASP A 31 -9.56 -3.65 9.35
CA ASP A 31 -9.81 -4.74 8.38
C ASP A 31 -8.85 -4.65 7.17
N GLY A 32 -8.34 -3.45 6.87
CA GLY A 32 -7.33 -3.23 5.85
C GLY A 32 -6.36 -2.09 6.13
N VAL A 33 -5.27 -2.07 5.37
CA VAL A 33 -4.22 -1.05 5.41
C VAL A 33 -3.99 -0.55 4.00
N ILE A 34 -4.11 0.78 3.81
CA ILE A 34 -3.79 1.45 2.56
C ILE A 34 -2.40 2.07 2.69
N LEU A 35 -1.43 1.49 1.98
CA LEU A 35 -0.08 2.01 1.85
C LEU A 35 -0.06 3.01 0.70
N ASP A 36 0.20 4.28 1.03
CA ASP A 36 0.01 5.38 0.11
C ASP A 36 1.31 5.83 -0.57
N LEU A 37 1.31 5.77 -1.91
CA LEU A 37 2.37 6.31 -2.76
C LEU A 37 1.99 7.64 -3.39
N GLU A 38 0.75 8.09 -3.27
CA GLU A 38 0.20 9.28 -3.96
C GLU A 38 0.39 10.55 -3.10
N ASP A 39 -0.68 11.13 -2.56
CA ASP A 39 -0.64 12.50 -2.01
C ASP A 39 0.19 12.64 -0.73
N SER A 40 0.36 11.57 0.06
CA SER A 40 1.17 11.64 1.28
C SER A 40 2.68 11.51 1.05
N THR A 41 3.11 11.37 -0.22
CA THR A 41 4.51 11.21 -0.60
C THR A 41 4.96 12.33 -1.52
N SER A 42 5.96 13.11 -1.11
CA SER A 42 6.55 14.13 -1.99
C SER A 42 7.28 13.49 -3.18
N PRO A 43 7.41 14.19 -4.33
CA PRO A 43 8.02 13.63 -5.54
C PRO A 43 9.40 12.98 -5.32
N HIS A 44 10.28 13.65 -4.57
CA HIS A 44 11.62 13.15 -4.25
C HIS A 44 11.63 11.85 -3.43
N ASN A 45 10.52 11.53 -2.76
CA ASN A 45 10.42 10.37 -1.89
C ASN A 45 9.67 9.19 -2.54
N LYS A 46 9.13 9.33 -3.76
CA LYS A 46 8.31 8.28 -4.42
C LYS A 46 9.05 6.95 -4.55
N VAL A 47 10.29 6.99 -5.04
CA VAL A 47 11.13 5.79 -5.20
C VAL A 47 11.42 5.13 -3.84
N ARG A 48 11.75 5.93 -2.83
CA ARG A 48 12.02 5.43 -1.47
C ARG A 48 10.76 4.83 -0.83
N ALA A 49 9.62 5.49 -0.96
CA ALA A 49 8.34 5.01 -0.45
C ALA A 49 7.95 3.67 -1.07
N ARG A 50 8.13 3.52 -2.38
CA ARG A 50 7.92 2.26 -3.09
C ARG A 50 8.84 1.17 -2.54
N GLY A 51 10.11 1.48 -2.30
CA GLY A 51 11.06 0.57 -1.67
C GLY A 51 10.59 0.05 -0.31
N HIS A 52 10.19 0.94 0.60
CA HIS A 52 9.69 0.54 1.93
C HIS A 52 8.43 -0.33 1.85
N ILE A 53 7.48 0.05 0.99
CA ILE A 53 6.25 -0.73 0.77
C ILE A 53 6.62 -2.14 0.28
N MET A 54 7.48 -2.24 -0.74
CA MET A 54 7.94 -3.53 -1.27
C MET A 54 8.65 -4.39 -0.24
N GLU A 55 9.47 -3.80 0.64
CA GLU A 55 10.09 -4.52 1.74
C GLU A 55 9.05 -5.04 2.75
N ALA A 56 8.09 -4.20 3.15
CA ALA A 56 7.02 -4.61 4.06
C ALA A 56 6.21 -5.78 3.48
N ILE A 57 5.88 -5.71 2.18
CA ILE A 57 5.19 -6.76 1.42
C ILE A 57 5.98 -8.06 1.44
N LYS A 58 7.27 -8.02 1.11
CA LYS A 58 8.13 -9.20 1.07
C LYS A 58 8.25 -9.88 2.45
N ARG A 59 8.18 -9.12 3.54
CA ARG A 59 8.18 -9.66 4.92
C ARG A 59 6.89 -10.44 5.26
N GLY A 60 5.78 -10.22 4.54
CA GLY A 60 4.66 -11.16 4.46
C GLY A 60 3.77 -11.33 5.69
N SER A 61 3.94 -10.55 6.77
CA SER A 61 3.20 -10.75 8.03
C SER A 61 2.04 -9.77 8.22
N PHE A 62 0.92 -10.02 7.53
CA PHE A 62 -0.25 -9.10 7.52
C PHE A 62 -1.46 -9.61 8.32
N GLY A 63 -1.46 -10.88 8.75
CA GLY A 63 -2.60 -11.50 9.42
C GLY A 63 -3.83 -11.56 8.53
N TYR A 64 -5.00 -11.19 9.06
CA TYR A 64 -6.27 -11.16 8.31
C TYR A 64 -6.48 -9.89 7.48
N ARG A 65 -5.56 -8.93 7.55
CA ARG A 65 -5.75 -7.59 6.99
C ARG A 65 -5.60 -7.61 5.48
N THR A 66 -6.49 -6.89 4.80
CA THR A 66 -6.29 -6.62 3.37
C THR A 66 -5.27 -5.51 3.20
N VAL A 67 -4.14 -5.81 2.56
CA VAL A 67 -3.14 -4.81 2.17
C VAL A 67 -3.55 -4.24 0.81
N ILE A 68 -3.60 -2.92 0.75
CA ILE A 68 -3.95 -2.15 -0.43
C ILE A 68 -2.79 -1.18 -0.66
N VAL A 69 -2.37 -1.02 -1.90
CA VAL A 69 -1.43 0.05 -2.28
C VAL A 69 -2.23 1.08 -3.07
N ARG A 70 -2.18 2.34 -2.63
CA ARG A 70 -2.69 3.47 -3.43
C ARG A 70 -1.54 3.94 -4.33
N CYS A 71 -1.68 3.61 -5.60
CA CYS A 71 -0.67 3.77 -6.63
C CYS A 71 -0.82 5.19 -7.23
N ASN A 72 0.25 5.79 -7.75
CA ASN A 72 0.14 7.10 -8.42
C ASN A 72 -0.68 6.97 -9.71
N ALA A 73 -1.33 8.05 -10.13
CA ALA A 73 -2.03 8.11 -11.41
C ALA A 73 -1.14 7.62 -12.57
N LEU A 74 -1.69 6.78 -13.45
CA LEU A 74 -0.95 6.11 -14.53
C LEU A 74 -0.35 7.08 -15.56
N SER A 75 -0.88 8.29 -15.63
CA SER A 75 -0.36 9.38 -16.48
C SER A 75 0.89 10.05 -15.91
N THR A 76 1.28 9.74 -14.67
CA THR A 76 2.51 10.26 -14.05
C THR A 76 3.69 9.35 -14.36
N GLU A 77 4.91 9.88 -14.23
CA GLU A 77 6.13 9.07 -14.39
C GLU A 77 6.24 7.92 -13.38
N TRP A 78 5.57 8.01 -12.22
CA TRP A 78 5.63 7.00 -11.15
C TRP A 78 4.59 5.88 -11.30
N GLY A 79 3.42 6.17 -11.87
CA GLY A 79 2.29 5.23 -11.95
C GLY A 79 2.62 3.88 -12.60
N PRO A 80 3.29 3.85 -13.79
CA PRO A 80 3.71 2.61 -14.42
C PRO A 80 4.65 1.77 -13.56
N GLU A 81 5.57 2.42 -12.83
CA GLU A 81 6.50 1.75 -11.94
C GLU A 81 5.84 1.23 -10.67
N ASP A 82 4.80 1.92 -10.17
CA ASP A 82 4.00 1.46 -9.04
C ASP A 82 3.24 0.18 -9.40
N LEU A 83 2.65 0.09 -10.61
CA LEU A 83 1.94 -1.11 -11.09
C LEU A 83 2.86 -2.31 -11.38
N GLY A 84 4.13 -2.06 -11.75
CA GLY A 84 5.11 -3.11 -12.00
C GLY A 84 5.42 -3.98 -10.77
N SER A 85 4.99 -3.55 -9.58
CA SER A 85 5.06 -4.32 -8.34
C SER A 85 3.97 -5.41 -8.29
N ARG A 86 4.37 -6.66 -8.53
CA ARG A 86 3.52 -7.87 -8.60
C ARG A 86 2.69 -8.15 -7.30
N PRO A 87 1.60 -8.93 -7.44
CA PRO A 87 0.21 -8.51 -7.27
C PRO A 87 -0.18 -8.32 -5.79
N ILE A 88 -0.27 -7.07 -5.39
CA ILE A 88 -1.19 -6.67 -4.32
C ILE A 88 -2.40 -6.07 -5.00
N LYS A 89 -3.55 -6.02 -4.33
CA LYS A 89 -4.66 -5.21 -4.83
C LYS A 89 -4.20 -3.73 -4.85
N CYS A 90 -3.60 -3.27 -5.97
CA CYS A 90 -3.53 -1.84 -6.30
C CYS A 90 -4.99 -1.41 -6.51
N LEU A 91 -5.42 -0.41 -5.77
CA LEU A 91 -6.53 0.42 -6.22
C LEU A 91 -5.89 1.42 -7.18
N ALA A 92 -6.06 1.19 -8.48
CA ALA A 92 -5.77 2.16 -9.54
C ALA A 92 -7.06 2.89 -9.91
#